data_AF-A0A355UE08-F1
#
_entry.id   AF-A0A355UE08-F1
#
_cell.length_a   1.000
_cell.length_b   1.000
_cell.length_c   1.000
_cell.angle_alpha   90.00
_cell.angle_beta   90.00
_cell.angle_gamma   90.00
#
_symmetry.space_group_name_H-M   'P 1'
#
loop_
_entity.id
_entity.type
_entity.pdbx_description
1 polymer ?
#
loop_
_entity_poly.entity_id
_entity_poly.type
_entity_poly.pdbx_seq_one_letter_code
_entity_poly.pdbx_strand_id
1 'polypeptide(L)'
;MELVKQEQIENKIFFIRNVYVILDKDLALYYDVKPIRLREQMKRNPNRFPDDFVFQLNKQEVDFLLSQNAIPSIRSLGGTLPYGASLKDLGKKWFAFSQMNTLITDILNRL
;
A
#
# COMPACT_ATOMS: atom_id res chain seq x y z
N MET A 1 10.39 0.26 20.11
CA MET A 1 9.97 1.30 19.13
C MET A 1 9.34 0.69 17.86
N GLU A 2 9.09 -0.63 17.82
CA GLU A 2 8.70 -1.38 16.61
C GLU A 2 7.16 -1.61 16.50
N LEU A 3 6.49 -1.82 17.64
CA LEU A 3 5.03 -2.04 17.71
C LEU A 3 4.18 -0.86 17.20
N VAL A 4 4.62 0.38 17.42
CA VAL A 4 3.90 1.58 16.98
C VAL A 4 3.80 1.65 15.45
N LYS A 5 4.85 1.20 14.74
CA LYS A 5 4.85 1.18 13.27
C LYS A 5 3.92 0.10 12.71
N GLN A 6 3.68 -0.97 13.47
CA GLN A 6 2.78 -2.05 13.08
C GLN A 6 1.31 -1.64 13.16
N GLU A 7 0.87 -1.09 14.29
CA GLU A 7 -0.50 -0.58 14.41
C GLU A 7 -0.79 0.53 13.38
N GLN A 8 0.22 1.33 13.05
CA GLN A 8 0.11 2.37 12.02
C GLN A 8 -0.14 1.80 10.62
N ILE A 9 0.42 0.63 10.28
CA ILE A 9 0.22 0.04 8.95
C ILE A 9 -1.05 -0.80 8.87
N GLU A 10 -1.45 -1.46 9.97
CA GLU A 10 -2.72 -2.21 10.07
C GLU A 10 -3.92 -1.33 9.74
N ASN A 11 -3.95 -0.10 10.28
CA ASN A 11 -4.99 0.89 10.02
C ASN A 11 -4.96 1.50 8.60
N LYS A 12 -4.01 1.08 7.75
CA LYS A 12 -3.83 1.53 6.35
C LYS A 12 -4.03 0.41 5.35
N ILE A 13 -4.60 -0.71 5.81
CA ILE A 13 -4.97 -1.84 4.96
C ILE A 13 -6.42 -1.67 4.52
N PHE A 14 -6.63 -1.74 3.21
CA PHE A 14 -7.94 -1.61 2.58
C PHE A 14 -8.28 -2.85 1.79
N PHE A 15 -9.56 -3.20 1.72
CA PHE A 15 -10.03 -4.31 0.90
C PHE A 15 -10.64 -3.79 -0.39
N ILE A 16 -9.94 -3.98 -1.52
CA ILE A 16 -10.29 -3.42 -2.83
C ILE A 16 -10.08 -4.51 -3.89
N ARG A 17 -10.99 -4.66 -4.85
CA ARG A 17 -10.90 -5.69 -5.90
C ARG A 17 -10.64 -7.11 -5.35
N ASN A 18 -11.23 -7.43 -4.20
CA ASN A 18 -11.07 -8.71 -3.52
C ASN A 18 -9.63 -9.02 -3.06
N VAL A 19 -8.81 -7.98 -2.86
CA VAL A 19 -7.45 -8.08 -2.32
C VAL A 19 -7.23 -7.05 -1.21
N TYR A 20 -6.41 -7.41 -0.23
CA TYR A 20 -5.94 -6.45 0.77
C TYR A 20 -4.81 -5.61 0.17
N VAL A 21 -4.94 -4.28 0.24
CA VAL A 21 -4.03 -3.31 -0.36
C VAL A 21 -3.63 -2.22 0.62
N ILE A 22 -2.37 -1.79 0.53
CA ILE A 22 -1.86 -0.57 1.17
C ILE A 22 -1.61 0.47 0.08
N LEU A 23 -1.95 1.73 0.35
CA LEU A 23 -1.69 2.83 -0.58
C LEU A 23 -0.21 3.18 -0.65
N ASP A 24 0.27 3.56 -1.83
CA ASP A 24 1.66 3.97 -2.07
C ASP A 24 2.14 5.07 -1.12
N LYS A 25 1.25 5.99 -0.71
CA LYS A 25 1.57 7.03 0.29
C LYS A 25 1.92 6.44 1.65
N ASP A 26 1.10 5.51 2.14
CA ASP A 26 1.29 4.90 3.47
C ASP A 26 2.48 3.95 3.45
N LEU A 27 2.65 3.22 2.34
CA LEU A 27 3.83 2.39 2.11
C LEU A 27 5.11 3.24 2.10
N ALA A 28 5.08 4.37 1.39
CA ALA A 28 6.21 5.30 1.35
C ALA A 28 6.55 5.87 2.73
N LEU A 29 5.55 6.21 3.54
CA LEU A 29 5.74 6.66 4.92
C LEU A 29 6.39 5.57 5.78
N TYR A 30 5.94 4.32 5.66
CA TYR A 30 6.49 3.19 6.41
C TYR A 30 7.98 2.95 6.08
N TYR A 31 8.35 3.07 4.81
CA TYR A 31 9.74 2.93 4.35
C TYR A 31 10.58 4.21 4.47
N ASP A 32 10.02 5.29 5.02
CA ASP A 32 10.66 6.61 5.11
C ASP A 32 11.18 7.11 3.74
N VAL A 33 10.38 6.91 2.70
CA VAL A 33 10.65 7.37 1.33
C VAL A 33 9.58 8.34 0.85
N LYS A 34 9.91 9.15 -0.16
CA LYS A 34 8.92 10.01 -0.80
C LYS A 34 7.97 9.16 -1.66
N PRO A 35 6.64 9.38 -1.63
CA PRO A 35 5.68 8.63 -2.46
C PRO A 35 6.01 8.66 -3.96
N ILE A 36 6.53 9.79 -4.45
CA ILE A 36 6.96 9.95 -5.86
C ILE A 36 8.12 8.97 -6.18
N ARG A 37 9.11 8.84 -5.29
CA ARG A 37 10.25 7.92 -5.48
C ARG A 37 9.77 6.47 -5.53
N LEU A 38 8.80 6.11 -4.69
CA LEU A 38 8.21 4.77 -4.68
C LEU A 38 7.46 4.49 -5.98
N ARG A 39 6.64 5.44 -6.46
CA ARG A 39 5.94 5.32 -7.75
C ARG A 39 6.89 5.21 -8.93
N GLU A 40 8.00 5.95 -8.93
CA GLU A 40 9.05 5.82 -9.94
C GLU A 40 9.66 4.43 -9.94
N GLN A 41 9.93 3.85 -8.77
CA GLN A 41 10.44 2.49 -8.67
C GLN A 41 9.43 1.45 -9.16
N MET A 42 8.15 1.62 -8.84
CA MET A 42 7.06 0.78 -9.33
C MET A 42 7.00 0.77 -10.85
N LYS A 43 7.03 1.95 -11.48
CA LYS A 43 6.96 2.10 -12.93
C LYS A 43 8.22 1.63 -13.66
N ARG A 44 9.41 1.86 -13.11
CA ARG A 44 10.69 1.51 -13.76
C ARG A 44 11.02 0.02 -13.65
N ASN A 45 10.44 -0.68 -12.68
CA ASN A 45 10.76 -2.07 -12.40
C ASN A 45 9.50 -2.95 -12.46
N PRO A 46 8.83 -3.08 -13.62
CA PRO A 46 7.60 -3.89 -13.73
C PRO A 46 7.85 -5.37 -13.39
N ASN A 47 9.05 -5.90 -13.66
CA ASN A 47 9.45 -7.25 -13.22
C ASN A 47 9.42 -7.41 -11.69
N ARG A 48 9.62 -6.32 -10.95
CA ARG A 48 9.58 -6.27 -9.48
C ARG A 48 8.18 -5.92 -8.96
N PHE A 49 7.44 -5.11 -9.73
CA PHE A 49 6.07 -4.69 -9.42
C PHE A 49 5.12 -5.08 -10.56
N PRO A 50 4.79 -6.38 -10.69
CA PRO A 50 3.78 -6.81 -11.65
C PRO A 50 2.44 -6.12 -11.39
N ASP A 51 1.70 -5.86 -12.47
CA ASP A 51 0.42 -5.13 -12.44
C ASP A 51 -0.65 -5.83 -11.58
N ASP A 52 -0.53 -7.15 -11.41
CA ASP A 52 -1.38 -7.95 -10.52
C ASP A 52 -1.17 -7.61 -9.04
N PHE A 53 -0.05 -6.98 -8.68
CA PHE A 53 0.30 -6.62 -7.31
C PHE A 53 0.25 -5.13 -7.04
N VAL A 54 0.63 -4.31 -8.03
CA VAL A 54 0.60 -2.85 -7.90
C VAL A 54 -0.25 -2.30 -9.02
N PHE A 55 -1.40 -1.75 -8.66
CA PHE A 55 -2.34 -1.19 -9.62
C PHE A 55 -2.79 0.20 -9.20
N GLN A 56 -3.11 1.04 -10.18
CA GLN A 56 -3.69 2.34 -9.90
C GLN A 56 -5.17 2.19 -9.56
N LEU A 57 -5.61 2.83 -8.48
CA LEU A 57 -7.02 2.87 -8.13
C LEU A 57 -7.77 3.73 -9.13
N ASN A 58 -8.99 3.33 -9.46
CA ASN A 58 -9.90 4.16 -10.25
C ASN A 58 -10.61 5.19 -9.35
N LYS A 59 -11.36 6.11 -9.97
CA LYS A 59 -12.06 7.18 -9.22
C LYS A 59 -13.08 6.63 -8.23
N GLN A 60 -13.85 5.60 -8.60
CA GLN A 60 -14.87 4.99 -7.74
C GLN A 60 -14.24 4.35 -6.50
N GLU A 61 -13.09 3.68 -6.66
CA GLU A 61 -12.34 3.09 -5.54
C GLU A 61 -11.79 4.17 -4.61
N VAL A 62 -11.30 5.28 -5.15
CA VAL A 62 -10.86 6.42 -4.34
C VAL A 62 -12.04 7.07 -3.61
N ASP A 63 -13.17 7.25 -4.28
CA ASP A 63 -14.38 7.82 -3.68
C ASP A 63 -14.91 6.92 -2.54
N PHE A 64 -14.81 5.60 -2.70
CA PHE A 64 -15.11 4.64 -1.63
C PHE A 64 -14.16 4.80 -0.43
N LEU A 65 -12.87 5.01 -0.66
CA LEU A 65 -11.93 5.26 0.44
C LEU A 65 -12.17 6.61 1.14
N LEU A 66 -12.56 7.63 0.39
CA LEU A 66 -12.92 8.94 0.94
C LEU A 66 -14.17 8.83 1.82
N SER A 67 -15.19 8.10 1.38
CA SER A 67 -16.44 7.94 2.15
C SER A 67 -16.24 7.16 3.45
N GLN A 68 -15.25 6.27 3.49
CA GLN A 68 -14.83 5.55 4.70
C GLN A 68 -13.91 6.36 5.62
N ASN A 69 -13.64 7.64 5.32
CA ASN A 69 -12.66 8.49 6.01
C ASN A 69 -11.24 7.89 6.05
N ALA A 70 -10.93 6.94 5.15
CA ALA A 70 -9.63 6.27 5.08
C ALA A 70 -8.53 7.20 4.56
N ILE A 71 -8.90 8.09 3.63
CA ILE A 71 -8.02 9.11 3.06
C ILE A 71 -8.68 10.48 3.33
N PRO A 72 -7.94 11.50 3.77
CA PRO A 72 -8.53 12.81 4.06
C PRO A 72 -8.91 13.59 2.80
N SER A 73 -8.17 13.45 1.70
CA SER A 73 -8.52 14.02 0.37
C SER A 73 -7.60 13.51 -0.74
N ILE A 74 -8.05 13.58 -2.00
CA ILE A 74 -7.21 13.30 -3.18
C ILE A 74 -6.00 14.24 -3.25
N ARG A 75 -6.15 15.50 -2.83
CA ARG A 75 -5.04 16.47 -2.77
C ARG A 75 -3.91 15.99 -1.87
N SER A 76 -4.25 15.29 -0.77
CA SER A 76 -3.26 14.71 0.14
C SER A 76 -2.40 13.60 -0.46
N LEU A 77 -2.74 13.12 -1.67
CA LEU A 77 -2.03 12.10 -2.45
C LEU A 77 -1.16 12.71 -3.57
N GLY A 78 -1.07 14.05 -3.63
CA GLY A 78 -0.37 14.77 -4.69
C GLY A 78 -1.22 15.04 -5.93
N GLY A 79 -2.56 15.02 -5.80
CA GLY A 79 -3.48 15.36 -6.89
C GLY A 79 -3.65 14.27 -7.96
N THR A 80 -3.15 13.07 -7.70
CA THR A 80 -3.21 11.92 -8.60
C THR A 80 -3.93 10.75 -7.94
N LEU A 81 -4.53 9.85 -8.72
CA LEU A 81 -5.05 8.58 -8.20
C LEU A 81 -3.90 7.75 -7.61
N PRO A 82 -4.05 7.23 -6.38
CA PRO A 82 -3.01 6.47 -5.70
C PRO A 82 -2.81 5.09 -6.33
N TYR A 83 -1.65 4.50 -6.05
CA TYR A 83 -1.41 3.09 -6.35
C TYR A 83 -1.69 2.26 -5.10
N GLY A 84 -2.35 1.12 -5.27
CA GLY A 84 -2.54 0.11 -4.23
C GLY A 84 -1.54 -1.02 -4.44
N ALA A 85 -0.86 -1.44 -3.36
CA ALA A 85 0.03 -2.58 -3.35
C ALA A 85 -0.60 -3.76 -2.58
N SER A 86 -0.75 -4.90 -3.25
CA SER A 86 -1.34 -6.14 -2.70
C SER A 86 -0.48 -6.74 -1.58
N LEU A 87 -1.08 -6.91 -0.40
CA LEU A 87 -0.46 -7.51 0.78
C LEU A 87 -0.13 -8.99 0.61
N LYS A 88 -0.93 -9.71 -0.17
CA LYS A 88 -0.75 -11.15 -0.43
C LYS A 88 0.64 -11.47 -1.02
N ASP A 89 1.26 -10.47 -1.67
CA ASP A 89 2.45 -10.66 -2.50
C ASP A 89 3.59 -9.67 -2.19
N LEU A 90 3.33 -8.67 -1.34
CA LEU A 90 4.30 -7.69 -0.85
C LEU A 90 5.57 -8.34 -0.26
N GLY A 91 5.43 -9.47 0.44
CA GLY A 91 6.55 -10.17 1.08
C GLY A 91 7.26 -11.23 0.24
N LYS A 92 6.63 -11.76 -0.81
CA LYS A 92 7.17 -12.90 -1.58
C LYS A 92 8.17 -12.52 -2.67
N LYS A 93 8.09 -11.28 -3.19
CA LYS A 93 8.88 -10.86 -4.36
C LYS A 93 9.92 -9.77 -4.06
N TRP A 94 9.93 -9.20 -2.85
CA TRP A 94 10.81 -8.08 -2.54
C TRP A 94 11.59 -8.25 -1.23
N PHE A 95 12.92 -8.41 -1.36
CA PHE A 95 13.88 -8.49 -0.26
C PHE A 95 13.86 -7.29 0.72
N ALA A 96 13.57 -6.07 0.26
CA ALA A 96 13.48 -4.91 1.18
C ALA A 96 12.21 -4.92 2.03
N PHE A 97 11.22 -5.73 1.64
CA PHE A 97 9.97 -5.92 2.36
C PHE A 97 9.97 -7.22 3.18
N SER A 98 11.10 -7.92 3.24
CA SER A 98 11.23 -9.15 4.03
C SER A 98 10.90 -8.96 5.52
N GLN A 99 11.16 -7.76 6.07
CA GLN A 99 10.78 -7.38 7.44
C GLN A 99 9.26 -7.17 7.59
N MET A 100 8.59 -6.72 6.52
CA MET A 100 7.14 -6.52 6.50
C MET A 100 6.39 -7.85 6.30
N ASN A 101 7.04 -8.89 5.77
CA ASN A 101 6.40 -10.18 5.47
C ASN A 101 5.87 -10.89 6.72
N THR A 102 6.65 -10.92 7.81
CA THR A 102 6.19 -11.53 9.08
C THR A 102 4.98 -10.77 9.64
N LEU A 103 5.06 -9.44 9.65
CA LEU A 103 3.99 -8.55 10.10
C LEU A 103 2.71 -8.70 9.27
N ILE A 104 2.83 -8.74 7.94
CA ILE A 104 1.69 -8.95 7.05
C ILE A 104 1.07 -10.33 7.27
N THR A 105 1.89 -11.36 7.43
CA THR A 105 1.43 -12.73 7.66
C THR A 105 0.63 -12.81 8.95
N ASP A 106 1.11 -12.18 10.02
CA ASP A 106 0.39 -12.11 11.30
C ASP A 106 -0.93 -11.36 11.19
N ILE A 107 -0.97 -10.26 10.42
CA ILE A 107 -2.20 -9.51 10.18
C ILE A 107 -3.21 -10.34 9.38
N LEU A 108 -2.77 -10.95 8.28
CA LEU A 108 -3.63 -11.78 7.43
C LEU A 108 -4.17 -13.00 8.18
N ASN A 109 -3.44 -13.53 9.17
CA ASN A 109 -3.91 -14.60 10.03
C ASN A 109 -4.93 -14.15 11.09
N ARG A 110 -5.04 -12.84 11.36
CA ARG A 110 -5.94 -12.24 12.35
C ARG A 110 -7.22 -11.65 11.75
N LEU A 111 -7.26 -11.46 10.43
CA LEU A 111 -8.40 -10.97 9.65
C LEU A 111 -9.29 -12.11 9.18
#